data_AF-A0A3R7GTW3-F1
#
_entry.id   AF-A0A3R7GTW3-F1
#
_cell.length_a   1.000
_cell.length_b   1.000
_cell.length_c   1.000
_cell.angle_alpha   90.00
_cell.angle_beta   90.00
_cell.angle_gamma   90.00
#
_symmetry.space_group_name_H-M   'P 1'
#
loop_
_entity.id
_entity.type
_entity.pdbx_description
1 polymer ?
#
loop_
_entity_poly.entity_id
_entity_poly.type
_entity_poly.pdbx_seq_one_letter_code
_entity_poly.pdbx_strand_id
1 'polypeptide(L)'
;MEVNARVSHLALQKRNADEQLAQMTKPGVKSADHLIEVSNGSLKDSRNKCTLKLLEHGAKLERSLRHLDKSPTRETMKIGVIYVGKKQHTQQDILHNEKGSHAYELFLSQLGWEVDMQTHRGFVGGLDTNPKSLSNGKTTLYYASSHSEVMFHVVTMMPTKPSDLQQIDKKRHVGNDYVHIVWSDNATQAYDPSTITSHFNDVQIVIYPLRKAQRGLFLIKIHTKDKVPPFGPLQSGMVIHQADLARLVRQTAMNANRVCRSQTMLYVRPYPTRKKLVDEIVERYAVEYKESQLLTMLFGNSTSTFPSVSAPVSAE
;
A
#
# COMPACT_ATOMS: atom_id res chain seq x y z
N MET A 1 -5.66 11.29 30.15
CA MET A 1 -7.14 11.39 30.22
C MET A 1 -7.72 12.47 29.28
N GLU A 2 -7.00 13.55 28.94
CA GLU A 2 -7.49 14.61 28.04
C GLU A 2 -7.63 14.25 26.55
N VAL A 3 -6.84 13.29 26.04
CA VAL A 3 -6.90 12.92 24.61
C VAL A 3 -8.22 12.20 24.26
N ASN A 4 -8.73 11.36 25.16
CA ASN A 4 -10.01 10.67 24.96
C ASN A 4 -11.20 11.64 25.02
N ALA A 5 -11.14 12.68 25.85
CA ALA A 5 -12.19 13.69 25.93
C ALA A 5 -12.30 14.52 24.63
N ARG A 6 -11.17 14.86 23.99
CA ARG A 6 -11.15 15.58 22.70
C ARG A 6 -11.69 14.75 21.54
N VAL A 7 -11.37 13.45 21.49
CA VAL A 7 -11.87 12.54 20.45
C VAL A 7 -13.39 12.34 20.60
N SER A 8 -13.89 12.19 21.84
CA SER A 8 -15.31 12.07 22.12
C SER A 8 -16.08 13.36 21.77
N HIS A 9 -15.51 14.54 22.04
CA HIS A 9 -16.13 15.82 21.71
C HIS A 9 -16.21 16.05 20.18
N LEU A 10 -15.15 15.73 19.43
CA LEU A 10 -15.16 15.79 17.96
C LEU A 10 -16.13 14.78 17.33
N ALA A 11 -16.27 13.60 17.93
CA ALA A 11 -17.24 12.60 17.47
C ALA A 11 -18.69 13.04 17.72
N LEU A 12 -18.97 13.72 18.83
CA LEU A 12 -20.29 14.30 19.11
C LEU A 12 -20.60 15.47 18.18
N GLN A 13 -19.64 16.36 17.92
CA GLN A 13 -19.82 17.47 16.97
C GLN A 13 -20.07 16.96 15.55
N LYS A 14 -19.41 15.87 15.14
CA LYS A 14 -19.66 15.25 13.84
C LYS A 14 -21.05 14.63 13.74
N ARG A 15 -21.51 13.93 14.78
CA ARG A 15 -22.89 13.37 14.80
C ARG A 15 -23.96 14.45 14.75
N ASN A 16 -23.79 15.54 15.51
CA ASN A 16 -24.74 16.65 15.50
C ASN A 16 -24.76 17.37 14.14
N ALA A 17 -23.60 17.48 13.46
CA ALA A 17 -23.52 18.01 12.09
C ALA A 17 -24.18 17.07 11.07
N ASP A 18 -23.98 15.76 11.20
CA ASP A 18 -24.60 14.75 10.33
C ASP A 18 -26.13 14.69 10.54
N GLU A 19 -26.61 14.86 11.79
CA GLU A 19 -28.05 14.94 12.11
C GLU A 19 -28.68 16.25 11.61
N GLN A 20 -27.97 17.38 11.70
CA GLN A 20 -28.42 18.64 11.09
C GLN A 20 -28.47 18.55 9.55
N LEU A 21 -27.48 17.91 8.93
CA LEU A 21 -27.45 17.69 7.48
C LEU A 21 -28.60 16.77 7.02
N ALA A 22 -28.93 15.76 7.82
CA ALA A 22 -30.06 14.87 7.60
C ALA A 22 -31.43 15.56 7.81
N GLN A 23 -31.51 16.56 8.69
CA GLN A 23 -32.73 17.38 8.86
C GLN A 23 -32.88 18.46 7.76
N MET A 24 -31.78 18.88 7.14
CA MET A 24 -31.80 19.86 6.03
C MET A 24 -32.10 19.24 4.67
N THR A 25 -32.00 17.91 4.51
CA THR A 25 -32.38 17.21 3.28
C THR A 25 -33.86 16.79 3.34
N LYS A 26 -34.74 17.53 2.64
CA LYS A 26 -36.14 17.12 2.45
C LYS A 26 -36.23 15.78 1.69
N PRO A 27 -37.19 14.90 2.01
CA PRO A 27 -37.37 13.63 1.31
C PRO A 27 -37.79 13.92 -0.13
N GLY A 28 -36.92 13.61 -1.10
CA GLY A 28 -37.18 13.78 -2.53
C GLY A 28 -36.08 14.47 -3.33
N VAL A 29 -35.05 15.04 -2.71
CA VAL A 29 -33.90 15.58 -3.44
C VAL A 29 -32.96 14.43 -3.80
N LYS A 30 -32.90 14.07 -5.08
CA LYS A 30 -31.81 13.22 -5.59
C LYS A 30 -30.50 13.98 -5.36
N SER A 31 -29.64 13.37 -4.56
CA SER A 31 -28.30 13.86 -4.23
C SER A 31 -27.59 14.37 -5.49
N ALA A 32 -26.92 15.52 -5.37
CA ALA A 32 -26.04 16.06 -6.40
C ALA A 32 -24.79 15.16 -6.48
N ASP A 33 -24.93 13.97 -7.07
CA ASP A 33 -23.91 12.93 -7.14
C ASP A 33 -22.75 13.25 -8.11
N HIS A 34 -22.58 14.51 -8.52
CA HIS A 34 -21.73 14.91 -9.65
C HIS A 34 -20.78 16.08 -9.38
N LEU A 35 -20.59 16.47 -8.11
CA LEU A 35 -19.64 17.54 -7.76
C LEU A 35 -18.36 16.97 -7.16
N ILE A 36 -17.22 17.29 -7.78
CA ILE A 36 -15.89 17.03 -7.20
C ILE A 36 -15.33 18.38 -6.75
N GLU A 37 -15.16 18.55 -5.45
CA GLU A 37 -14.44 19.69 -4.90
C GLU A 37 -12.92 19.46 -5.04
N VAL A 38 -12.27 20.28 -5.87
CA VAL A 38 -10.81 20.29 -5.99
C VAL A 38 -10.26 21.36 -5.05
N SER A 39 -9.92 20.97 -3.82
CA SER A 39 -9.20 21.84 -2.89
C SER A 39 -7.69 21.67 -3.09
N ASN A 40 -7.02 22.73 -3.56
CA ASN A 40 -5.57 22.80 -3.51
C ASN A 40 -5.15 23.11 -2.07
N GLY A 41 -4.64 22.11 -1.36
CA GLY A 41 -4.25 22.25 0.05
C GLY A 41 -3.15 23.29 0.28
N SER A 42 -3.51 24.39 0.93
CA SER A 42 -2.67 25.16 1.86
C SER A 42 -3.58 26.07 2.69
N LEU A 43 -3.62 25.86 4.01
CA LEU A 43 -4.48 26.57 4.99
C LEU A 43 -4.04 28.03 5.27
N LYS A 44 -3.35 28.70 4.33
CA LYS A 44 -2.92 30.10 4.49
C LYS A 44 -3.00 30.91 3.18
N ASP A 45 -3.96 30.64 2.31
CA ASP A 45 -4.20 31.55 1.19
C ASP A 45 -5.70 31.83 1.03
N SER A 46 -6.16 32.86 1.74
CA SER A 46 -7.52 33.43 1.66
C SER A 46 -7.82 34.12 0.31
N ARG A 47 -7.12 33.73 -0.76
CA ARG A 47 -7.30 34.21 -2.14
C ARG A 47 -7.32 33.11 -3.20
N ASN A 48 -7.09 31.84 -2.85
CA ASN A 48 -7.33 30.74 -3.79
C ASN A 48 -8.83 30.42 -3.81
N LYS A 49 -9.55 30.97 -4.79
CA LYS A 49 -10.93 30.55 -5.10
C LYS A 49 -10.94 29.02 -5.27
N CYS A 50 -11.57 28.29 -4.35
CA CYS A 50 -12.08 26.96 -4.65
C CYS A 50 -13.08 27.11 -5.80
N THR A 51 -12.66 26.80 -7.02
CA THR A 51 -13.55 26.82 -8.18
C THR A 51 -14.20 25.46 -8.30
N LEU A 52 -15.49 25.37 -7.99
CA LEU A 52 -16.29 24.20 -8.35
C LEU A 52 -16.29 24.08 -9.88
N LYS A 53 -16.02 22.87 -10.40
CA LYS A 53 -16.08 22.58 -11.84
C LYS A 53 -17.19 21.57 -12.07
N LEU A 54 -18.12 21.90 -12.96
CA LEU A 54 -19.14 20.96 -13.41
C LEU A 54 -18.52 20.09 -14.50
N LEU A 55 -18.73 18.78 -14.39
CA LEU A 55 -18.22 17.82 -15.36
C LEU A 55 -19.37 17.31 -16.24
N GLU A 56 -19.11 17.18 -17.54
CA GLU A 56 -20.07 16.58 -18.47
C GLU A 56 -20.24 15.09 -18.16
N HIS A 57 -21.47 14.69 -17.83
CA HIS A 57 -21.78 13.30 -17.55
C HIS A 57 -21.74 12.46 -18.83
N GLY A 58 -20.99 11.36 -18.81
CA GLY A 58 -20.98 10.39 -19.90
C GLY A 58 -20.12 9.17 -19.62
N ALA A 59 -20.26 8.13 -20.45
CA ALA A 59 -19.57 6.86 -20.29
C ALA A 59 -18.03 7.00 -20.24
N LYS A 60 -17.46 8.02 -20.89
CA LYS A 60 -16.02 8.33 -20.86
C LYS A 60 -15.58 8.89 -19.50
N LEU A 61 -16.35 9.81 -18.91
CA LEU A 61 -16.11 10.33 -17.56
C LEU A 61 -16.17 9.20 -16.54
N GLU A 62 -17.23 8.39 -16.57
CA GLU A 62 -17.36 7.25 -15.65
C GLU A 62 -16.19 6.27 -15.74
N ARG A 63 -15.69 6.00 -16.95
CA ARG A 63 -14.51 5.15 -17.14
C ARG A 63 -13.27 5.76 -16.49
N SER A 64 -13.11 7.07 -16.60
CA SER A 64 -11.98 7.82 -16.02
C SER A 64 -12.07 7.86 -14.48
N LEU A 65 -13.27 8.06 -13.93
CA LEU A 65 -13.53 7.97 -12.49
C LEU A 65 -13.28 6.55 -11.96
N ARG A 66 -13.75 5.51 -12.65
CA ARG A 66 -13.43 4.11 -12.30
C ARG A 66 -11.93 3.83 -12.34
N HIS A 67 -11.19 4.47 -13.23
CA HIS A 67 -9.73 4.35 -13.26
C HIS A 67 -9.08 5.06 -12.07
N LEU A 68 -9.55 6.27 -11.73
CA LEU A 68 -9.13 7.00 -10.52
C LEU A 68 -9.41 6.19 -9.26
N ASP A 69 -10.59 5.59 -9.11
CA ASP A 69 -10.96 4.79 -7.93
C ASP A 69 -10.12 3.53 -7.78
N LYS A 70 -9.72 2.91 -8.90
CA LYS A 70 -8.80 1.76 -8.91
C LYS A 70 -7.34 2.16 -8.65
N SER A 71 -6.99 3.44 -8.81
CA SER A 71 -5.63 3.91 -8.57
C SER A 71 -5.32 3.89 -7.07
N PRO A 72 -4.18 3.30 -6.65
CA PRO A 72 -3.83 3.21 -5.23
C PRO A 72 -3.89 4.56 -4.52
N THR A 73 -4.47 4.59 -3.32
CA THR A 73 -4.49 5.79 -2.45
C THR A 73 -3.33 5.81 -1.46
N ARG A 74 -2.83 4.63 -1.09
CA ARG A 74 -1.72 4.42 -0.16
C ARG A 74 -0.48 3.92 -0.89
N GLU A 75 0.69 4.16 -0.30
CA GLU A 75 1.94 3.57 -0.78
C GLU A 75 1.89 2.06 -0.58
N THR A 76 1.92 1.29 -1.66
CA THR A 76 1.93 -0.18 -1.62
C THR A 76 3.35 -0.70 -1.68
N MET A 77 3.71 -1.70 -0.88
CA MET A 77 5.07 -2.25 -0.83
C MET A 77 5.02 -3.78 -0.81
N LYS A 78 5.98 -4.40 -1.49
CA LYS A 78 6.21 -5.84 -1.47
C LYS A 78 7.57 -6.10 -0.83
N ILE A 79 7.60 -7.01 0.16
CA ILE A 79 8.81 -7.30 0.93
C ILE A 79 8.93 -8.81 1.09
N GLY A 80 10.06 -9.36 0.65
CA GLY A 80 10.34 -10.80 0.80
C GLY A 80 10.73 -11.13 2.25
N VAL A 81 10.24 -12.24 2.79
CA VAL A 81 10.65 -12.75 4.11
C VAL A 81 11.15 -14.17 3.95
N ILE A 82 12.42 -14.38 4.31
CA ILE A 82 13.18 -15.59 4.00
C ILE A 82 13.73 -16.16 5.30
N TYR A 83 13.51 -17.46 5.52
CA TYR A 83 14.07 -18.20 6.64
C TYR A 83 15.26 -19.04 6.17
N VAL A 84 16.41 -18.86 6.81
CA VAL A 84 17.64 -19.64 6.60
C VAL A 84 17.89 -20.48 7.84
N GLY A 85 17.65 -21.77 7.70
CA GLY A 85 17.84 -22.77 8.75
C GLY A 85 19.32 -23.08 9.03
N LYS A 86 19.53 -23.94 10.02
CA LYS A 86 20.87 -24.43 10.39
C LYS A 86 21.46 -25.21 9.22
N LYS A 87 22.73 -24.95 8.90
CA LYS A 87 23.49 -25.64 7.83
C LYS A 87 22.91 -25.46 6.41
N GLN A 88 21.99 -24.52 6.21
CA GLN A 88 21.50 -24.19 4.87
C GLN A 88 22.40 -23.12 4.25
N HIS A 89 22.82 -23.39 3.01
CA HIS A 89 23.75 -22.54 2.26
C HIS A 89 23.33 -22.36 0.80
N THR A 90 22.31 -23.09 0.33
CA THR A 90 21.86 -23.02 -1.06
C THR A 90 20.49 -22.38 -1.15
N GLN A 91 20.23 -21.71 -2.27
CA GLN A 91 18.91 -21.16 -2.58
C GLN A 91 17.82 -22.24 -2.52
N GLN A 92 18.12 -23.42 -3.04
CA GLN A 92 17.20 -24.54 -3.11
C GLN A 92 16.75 -24.96 -1.71
N ASP A 93 17.68 -25.18 -0.78
CA ASP A 93 17.36 -25.60 0.58
C ASP A 93 16.51 -24.54 1.31
N ILE A 94 16.85 -23.27 1.11
CA ILE A 94 16.17 -22.13 1.74
C ILE A 94 14.73 -22.00 1.24
N LEU A 95 14.49 -22.12 -0.07
CA LEU A 95 13.15 -21.99 -0.64
C LEU A 95 12.24 -23.19 -0.34
N HIS A 96 12.81 -24.37 -0.05
CA HIS A 96 12.06 -25.55 0.38
C HIS A 96 11.56 -25.48 1.83
N ASN A 97 11.97 -24.48 2.62
CA ASN A 97 11.48 -24.33 3.98
C ASN A 97 9.96 -24.11 4.02
N GLU A 98 9.26 -24.95 4.78
CA GLU A 98 7.82 -24.86 5.06
C GLU A 98 7.53 -24.29 6.45
N LYS A 99 8.53 -24.22 7.32
CA LYS A 99 8.43 -23.68 8.67
C LYS A 99 9.78 -23.14 9.14
N GLY A 100 9.75 -22.15 10.01
CA GLY A 100 10.96 -21.66 10.66
C GLY A 100 11.13 -22.21 12.07
N SER A 101 12.01 -21.56 12.84
CA SER A 101 12.12 -21.82 14.27
C SER A 101 11.08 -21.03 15.07
N HIS A 102 10.88 -21.43 16.32
CA HIS A 102 9.93 -20.74 17.21
C HIS A 102 10.18 -19.22 17.33
N ALA A 103 11.45 -18.80 17.37
CA ALA A 103 11.79 -17.38 17.43
C ALA A 103 11.45 -16.63 16.13
N TYR A 104 11.58 -17.30 14.98
CA TYR A 104 11.16 -16.76 13.69
C TYR A 104 9.64 -16.62 13.61
N GLU A 105 8.88 -17.65 14.00
CA GLU A 105 7.41 -17.59 14.02
C GLU A 105 6.89 -16.49 14.97
N LEU A 106 7.55 -16.31 16.11
CA LEU A 106 7.24 -15.22 17.04
C LEU A 106 7.62 -13.83 16.47
N PHE A 107 8.64 -13.74 15.62
CA PHE A 107 8.94 -12.51 14.90
C PHE A 107 7.89 -12.22 13.83
N LEU A 108 7.46 -13.25 13.07
CA LEU A 108 6.41 -13.14 12.06
C LEU A 108 5.10 -12.59 12.65
N SER A 109 4.67 -13.10 13.81
CA SER A 109 3.44 -12.64 14.47
C SER A 109 3.49 -11.18 14.93
N GLN A 110 4.69 -10.60 15.08
CA GLN A 110 4.90 -9.19 15.42
C GLN A 110 5.20 -8.32 14.19
N LEU A 111 5.51 -8.94 13.06
CA LEU A 111 5.87 -8.26 11.82
C LEU A 111 4.63 -7.72 11.09
N GLY A 112 3.53 -8.47 11.08
CA GLY A 112 2.27 -8.09 10.47
C GLY A 112 1.11 -8.94 10.96
N TRP A 113 -0.09 -8.63 10.48
CA TRP A 113 -1.29 -9.44 10.70
C TRP A 113 -1.34 -10.55 9.68
N GLU A 114 -1.66 -11.76 10.13
CA GLU A 114 -2.02 -12.85 9.22
C GLU A 114 -3.37 -12.54 8.57
N VAL A 115 -3.43 -12.66 7.24
CA VAL A 115 -4.63 -12.39 6.45
C VAL A 115 -4.95 -13.58 5.55
N ASP A 116 -6.24 -13.82 5.32
CA ASP A 116 -6.74 -14.81 4.38
C ASP A 116 -6.78 -14.21 2.97
N MET A 117 -6.05 -14.82 2.04
CA MET A 117 -5.92 -14.37 0.65
C MET A 117 -7.22 -14.44 -0.15
N GLN A 118 -8.20 -15.25 0.27
CA GLN A 118 -9.50 -15.33 -0.38
C GLN A 118 -10.38 -14.12 -0.05
N THR A 119 -10.28 -13.59 1.16
CA THR A 119 -11.19 -12.55 1.68
C THR A 119 -10.52 -11.18 1.84
N HIS A 120 -9.18 -11.12 1.74
CA HIS A 120 -8.40 -9.89 1.86
C HIS A 120 -8.81 -8.85 0.82
N ARG A 121 -9.04 -7.63 1.30
CA ARG A 121 -9.46 -6.48 0.46
C ARG A 121 -8.38 -5.42 0.28
N GLY A 122 -7.22 -5.60 0.94
CA GLY A 122 -6.10 -4.67 0.84
C GLY A 122 -5.24 -4.95 -0.38
N PHE A 123 -4.09 -4.29 -0.44
CA PHE A 123 -3.06 -4.59 -1.42
C PHE A 123 -2.59 -6.06 -1.32
N VAL A 124 -2.60 -6.78 -2.45
CA VAL A 124 -2.33 -8.23 -2.52
C VAL A 124 -0.91 -8.57 -2.96
N GLY A 125 -0.08 -7.60 -3.33
CA GLY A 125 1.32 -7.85 -3.72
C GLY A 125 1.53 -8.70 -4.98
N GLY A 126 0.48 -9.00 -5.75
CA GLY A 126 0.59 -9.93 -6.87
C GLY A 126 0.52 -11.41 -6.46
N LEU A 127 0.22 -11.70 -5.18
CA LEU A 127 -0.15 -13.04 -4.75
C LEU A 127 -1.53 -13.42 -5.29
N ASP A 128 -1.72 -14.71 -5.54
CA ASP A 128 -2.95 -15.29 -6.06
C ASP A 128 -4.09 -15.26 -5.02
N THR A 129 -5.18 -14.56 -5.35
CA THR A 129 -6.42 -14.50 -4.56
C THR A 129 -7.51 -15.40 -5.11
N ASN A 130 -7.26 -16.17 -6.17
CA ASN A 130 -8.27 -17.04 -6.76
C ASN A 130 -8.59 -18.19 -5.81
N PRO A 131 -9.84 -18.31 -5.29
CA PRO A 131 -10.22 -19.36 -4.35
C PRO A 131 -9.98 -20.78 -4.86
N LYS A 132 -9.96 -20.97 -6.18
CA LYS A 132 -9.77 -22.28 -6.82
C LYS A 132 -8.32 -22.72 -6.92
N SER A 133 -7.36 -21.79 -6.88
CA SER A 133 -5.95 -22.09 -7.04
C SER A 133 -5.17 -21.83 -5.76
N LEU A 134 -5.29 -20.62 -5.18
CA LEU A 134 -4.51 -20.15 -4.01
C LEU A 134 -3.05 -20.60 -4.11
N SER A 135 -2.47 -20.45 -5.30
CA SER A 135 -1.19 -21.04 -5.68
C SER A 135 -0.01 -20.56 -4.84
N ASN A 136 -0.17 -19.42 -4.14
CA ASN A 136 0.85 -18.83 -3.29
C ASN A 136 0.57 -19.01 -1.79
N GLY A 137 -0.43 -19.81 -1.42
CA GLY A 137 -0.82 -20.05 -0.03
C GLY A 137 -2.17 -19.40 0.31
N LYS A 138 -2.81 -19.96 1.34
CA LYS A 138 -4.11 -19.47 1.82
C LYS A 138 -3.98 -18.22 2.68
N THR A 139 -2.87 -18.10 3.40
CA THR A 139 -2.60 -16.96 4.29
C THR A 139 -1.19 -16.43 4.08
N THR A 140 -0.99 -15.19 4.49
CA THR A 140 0.32 -14.54 4.54
C THR A 140 0.25 -13.36 5.51
N LEU A 141 1.36 -12.64 5.67
CA LEU A 141 1.41 -11.45 6.51
C LEU A 141 1.14 -10.17 5.72
N TYR A 142 0.42 -9.27 6.37
CA TYR A 142 0.07 -7.97 5.85
C TYR A 142 0.23 -6.90 6.93
N TYR A 143 0.65 -5.70 6.53
CA TYR A 143 0.69 -4.55 7.41
C TYR A 143 0.11 -3.32 6.72
N ALA A 144 -0.55 -2.46 7.49
CA ALA A 144 -1.18 -1.25 7.00
C ALA A 144 -1.09 -0.12 8.03
N SER A 145 -1.03 1.09 7.49
CA SER A 145 -1.15 2.37 8.18
C SER A 145 -2.10 3.26 7.39
N SER A 146 -2.31 4.50 7.85
CA SER A 146 -3.16 5.47 7.13
C SER A 146 -2.63 5.81 5.73
N HIS A 147 -1.33 5.66 5.47
CA HIS A 147 -0.66 6.09 4.24
C HIS A 147 0.09 4.99 3.50
N SER A 148 0.23 3.79 4.06
CA SER A 148 1.03 2.71 3.45
C SER A 148 0.46 1.33 3.73
N GLU A 149 0.64 0.42 2.78
CA GLU A 149 0.31 -1.01 2.84
C GLU A 149 1.55 -1.83 2.47
N VAL A 150 1.78 -2.91 3.20
CA VAL A 150 2.89 -3.83 2.98
C VAL A 150 2.34 -5.23 2.86
N MET A 151 2.63 -5.86 1.73
CA MET A 151 2.41 -7.27 1.52
C MET A 151 3.72 -8.02 1.70
N PHE A 152 3.75 -8.98 2.62
CA PHE A 152 4.95 -9.80 2.82
C PHE A 152 4.86 -11.07 1.98
N HIS A 153 5.92 -11.34 1.23
CA HIS A 153 6.11 -12.61 0.52
C HIS A 153 6.89 -13.55 1.43
N VAL A 154 6.19 -14.22 2.33
CA VAL A 154 6.79 -15.11 3.34
C VAL A 154 7.01 -16.50 2.75
N VAL A 155 8.27 -16.86 2.47
CA VAL A 155 8.64 -18.12 1.78
C VAL A 155 8.08 -19.36 2.48
N THR A 156 8.07 -19.35 3.82
CA THR A 156 7.58 -20.47 4.64
C THR A 156 6.05 -20.60 4.61
N MET A 157 5.31 -19.55 4.26
CA MET A 157 3.84 -19.60 4.13
C MET A 157 3.38 -19.95 2.70
N MET A 158 4.30 -19.93 1.73
CA MET A 158 4.02 -20.35 0.36
C MET A 158 4.13 -21.88 0.22
N PRO A 159 3.24 -22.55 -0.54
CA PRO A 159 3.29 -23.98 -0.77
C PRO A 159 4.63 -24.42 -1.38
N THR A 160 5.22 -25.48 -0.85
CA THR A 160 6.40 -26.13 -1.42
C THR A 160 5.96 -27.22 -2.41
N LYS A 161 6.59 -27.27 -3.58
CA LYS A 161 6.35 -28.31 -4.58
C LYS A 161 7.57 -29.24 -4.63
N PRO A 162 7.54 -30.46 -4.06
CA PRO A 162 8.71 -31.33 -4.01
C PRO A 162 9.31 -31.68 -5.39
N SER A 163 8.48 -31.64 -6.44
CA SER A 163 8.90 -31.85 -7.83
C SER A 163 9.64 -30.66 -8.46
N ASP A 164 9.55 -29.47 -7.86
CA ASP A 164 10.16 -28.25 -8.36
C ASP A 164 11.39 -27.88 -7.52
N LEU A 165 12.57 -28.30 -7.97
CA LEU A 165 13.84 -28.03 -7.29
C LEU A 165 14.14 -26.54 -7.14
N GLN A 166 13.59 -25.67 -8.00
CA GLN A 166 13.84 -24.23 -7.94
C GLN A 166 12.77 -23.48 -7.14
N GLN A 167 11.66 -24.13 -6.78
CA GLN A 167 10.49 -23.50 -6.16
C GLN A 167 10.12 -22.20 -6.89
N ILE A 168 9.89 -22.29 -8.21
CA ILE A 168 9.72 -21.15 -9.12
C ILE A 168 8.60 -20.23 -8.63
N ASP A 169 7.51 -20.76 -8.08
CA ASP A 169 6.40 -19.96 -7.57
C ASP A 169 6.77 -19.14 -6.33
N LYS A 170 7.69 -19.61 -5.49
CA LYS A 170 8.23 -18.81 -4.38
C LYS A 170 9.24 -17.80 -4.91
N LYS A 171 10.13 -18.27 -5.78
CA LYS A 171 11.23 -17.47 -6.35
C LYS A 171 10.71 -16.30 -7.18
N ARG A 172 9.63 -16.45 -7.95
CA ARG A 172 9.08 -15.36 -8.77
C ARG A 172 8.52 -14.20 -7.95
N HIS A 173 8.14 -14.43 -6.70
CA HIS A 173 7.65 -13.38 -5.81
C HIS A 173 8.83 -12.71 -5.10
N VAL A 174 9.54 -13.47 -4.26
CA VAL A 174 10.70 -12.97 -3.52
C VAL A 174 11.79 -12.44 -4.44
N GLY A 175 12.07 -13.11 -5.55
CA GLY A 175 13.09 -12.71 -6.51
C GLY A 175 12.77 -11.41 -7.27
N ASN A 176 11.55 -10.89 -7.17
CA ASN A 176 11.13 -9.61 -7.76
C ASN A 176 10.88 -8.52 -6.71
N ASP A 177 11.24 -8.77 -5.44
CA ASP A 177 11.14 -7.78 -4.38
C ASP A 177 12.44 -7.00 -4.20
N TYR A 178 12.30 -5.68 -4.04
CA TYR A 178 13.41 -4.76 -3.76
C TYR A 178 14.16 -5.05 -2.45
N VAL A 179 13.40 -5.53 -1.46
CA VAL A 179 13.85 -5.65 -0.07
C VAL A 179 13.53 -7.03 0.45
N HIS A 180 14.53 -7.69 1.03
CA HIS A 180 14.37 -8.95 1.74
C HIS A 180 14.65 -8.78 3.22
N ILE A 181 13.81 -9.37 4.06
CA ILE A 181 14.07 -9.64 5.46
C ILE A 181 14.53 -11.09 5.54
N VAL A 182 15.76 -11.31 5.99
CA VAL A 182 16.36 -12.64 6.07
C VAL A 182 16.55 -13.01 7.54
N TRP A 183 15.86 -14.04 8.00
CA TRP A 183 16.09 -14.62 9.31
C TRP A 183 17.14 -15.73 9.20
N SER A 184 18.24 -15.63 9.94
CA SER A 184 19.29 -16.64 9.91
C SER A 184 19.44 -17.34 11.26
N ASP A 185 19.11 -18.63 11.29
CA ASP A 185 19.40 -19.53 12.41
C ASP A 185 20.76 -20.23 12.28
N ASN A 186 21.52 -19.88 11.24
CA ASN A 186 22.87 -20.36 11.06
C ASN A 186 23.83 -19.60 11.98
N ALA A 187 24.13 -20.22 13.14
CA ALA A 187 24.98 -19.60 14.16
C ALA A 187 26.49 -19.69 13.87
N THR A 188 26.90 -20.52 12.93
CA THR A 188 28.31 -20.81 12.64
C THR A 188 28.84 -20.07 11.43
N GLN A 189 27.96 -19.67 10.52
CA GLN A 189 28.33 -19.01 9.28
C GLN A 189 27.38 -17.85 8.99
N ALA A 190 27.96 -16.71 8.62
CA ALA A 190 27.19 -15.59 8.12
C ALA A 190 26.49 -15.98 6.81
N TYR A 191 25.20 -15.67 6.73
CA TYR A 191 24.45 -15.70 5.47
C TYR A 191 25.19 -14.94 4.36
N ASP A 192 25.33 -15.57 3.20
CA ASP A 192 25.88 -14.96 2.00
C ASP A 192 24.76 -14.25 1.22
N PRO A 193 24.81 -12.91 1.05
CA PRO A 193 23.79 -12.15 0.32
C PRO A 193 23.60 -12.55 -1.14
N SER A 194 24.57 -13.28 -1.73
CA SER A 194 24.48 -13.81 -3.10
C SER A 194 23.65 -15.10 -3.21
N THR A 195 23.30 -15.72 -2.08
CA THR A 195 22.61 -17.02 -2.04
C THR A 195 21.27 -17.00 -2.78
N ILE A 196 20.48 -15.93 -2.63
CA ILE A 196 19.21 -15.78 -3.35
C ILE A 196 19.46 -14.94 -4.60
N THR A 197 19.50 -15.60 -5.75
CA THR A 197 19.75 -14.97 -7.05
C THR A 197 18.55 -14.12 -7.48
N SER A 198 18.75 -12.80 -7.55
CA SER A 198 17.72 -11.85 -7.97
C SER A 198 18.34 -10.58 -8.56
N HIS A 199 17.70 -10.04 -9.60
CA HIS A 199 18.05 -8.72 -10.11
C HIS A 199 17.51 -7.58 -9.23
N PHE A 200 16.52 -7.85 -8.40
CA PHE A 200 15.77 -6.87 -7.63
C PHE A 200 16.13 -6.87 -6.14
N ASN A 201 16.97 -7.76 -5.62
CA ASN A 201 17.34 -7.80 -4.19
C ASN A 201 18.30 -6.66 -3.74
N ASP A 202 17.92 -5.40 -3.98
CA ASP A 202 18.70 -4.20 -3.71
C ASP A 202 19.07 -4.04 -2.23
N VAL A 203 18.22 -4.49 -1.31
CA VAL A 203 18.46 -4.43 0.14
C VAL A 203 18.11 -5.75 0.82
N GLN A 204 18.99 -6.22 1.70
CA GLN A 204 18.76 -7.40 2.54
C GLN A 204 19.03 -7.06 4.00
N ILE A 205 17.99 -7.17 4.84
CA ILE A 205 18.05 -6.96 6.28
C ILE A 205 18.11 -8.34 6.95
N VAL A 206 19.32 -8.73 7.37
CA VAL A 206 19.60 -10.04 7.95
C VAL A 206 19.55 -9.96 9.47
N ILE A 207 18.79 -10.87 10.08
CA ILE A 207 18.55 -10.96 11.52
C ILE A 207 19.23 -12.22 12.05
N TYR A 208 20.16 -12.04 13.00
CA TYR A 208 20.84 -13.14 13.69
C TYR A 208 20.47 -13.16 15.18
N PRO A 209 19.75 -14.19 15.66
CA PRO A 209 19.48 -14.34 17.08
C PRO A 209 20.77 -14.63 17.89
N LEU A 210 21.08 -13.80 18.89
CA LEU A 210 22.32 -13.90 19.70
C LEU A 210 22.21 -14.91 20.84
N ARG A 211 21.72 -16.12 20.53
CA ARG A 211 21.32 -17.17 21.51
C ARG A 211 22.40 -17.55 22.54
N LYS A 212 23.68 -17.45 22.17
CA LYS A 212 24.81 -17.81 23.05
C LYS A 212 25.22 -16.68 23.99
N ALA A 213 25.02 -15.43 23.58
CA ALA A 213 25.48 -14.27 24.34
C ALA A 213 24.39 -13.80 25.31
N GLN A 214 23.18 -13.53 24.81
CA GLN A 214 22.05 -13.05 25.61
C GLN A 214 20.71 -13.42 24.96
N ARG A 215 19.78 -13.96 25.76
CA ARG A 215 18.42 -14.24 25.30
C ARG A 215 17.70 -12.95 24.94
N GLY A 216 16.92 -12.96 23.86
CA GLY A 216 16.11 -11.82 23.43
C GLY A 216 16.86 -10.72 22.67
N LEU A 217 18.15 -10.87 22.40
CA LEU A 217 18.93 -9.94 21.57
C LEU A 217 19.19 -10.48 20.16
N PHE A 218 19.17 -9.58 19.19
CA PHE A 218 19.32 -9.89 17.77
C PHE A 218 20.31 -8.94 17.13
N LEU A 219 21.32 -9.47 16.46
CA LEU A 219 22.23 -8.69 15.63
C LEU A 219 21.62 -8.48 14.25
N ILE A 220 21.62 -7.24 13.79
CA ILE A 220 21.16 -6.85 12.46
C ILE A 220 22.37 -6.64 11.56
N LYS A 221 22.38 -7.27 10.39
CA LYS A 221 23.31 -6.94 9.29
C LYS A 221 22.49 -6.49 8.10
N ILE A 222 22.87 -5.37 7.51
CA ILE A 222 22.21 -4.81 6.34
C ILE A 222 23.20 -4.87 5.18
N HIS A 223 22.77 -5.49 4.09
CA HIS A 223 23.49 -5.53 2.82
C HIS A 223 22.69 -4.74 1.79
N THR A 224 23.38 -3.95 0.98
CA THR A 224 22.78 -3.12 -0.06
C THR A 224 23.58 -3.27 -1.35
N LYS A 225 22.91 -3.19 -2.49
CA LYS A 225 23.59 -2.99 -3.77
C LYS A 225 24.24 -1.61 -3.83
N ASP A 226 25.18 -1.46 -4.75
CA ASP A 226 25.78 -0.17 -5.04
C ASP A 226 24.70 0.84 -5.43
N LYS A 227 24.87 2.08 -5.00
CA LYS A 227 23.99 3.23 -5.28
C LYS A 227 22.66 3.29 -4.52
N VAL A 228 22.36 2.39 -3.58
CA VAL A 228 21.19 2.56 -2.70
C VAL A 228 21.47 3.70 -1.70
N PRO A 229 20.68 4.79 -1.69
CA PRO A 229 20.82 5.86 -0.71
C PRO A 229 20.66 5.38 0.75
N PRO A 230 21.19 6.10 1.74
CA PRO A 230 20.95 5.79 3.14
C PRO A 230 19.46 5.74 3.49
N PHE A 231 19.08 4.76 4.32
CA PHE A 231 17.76 4.59 4.91
C PHE A 231 17.89 4.11 6.36
N GLY A 232 16.79 4.07 7.11
CA GLY A 232 16.79 3.66 8.51
C GLY A 232 15.38 3.31 9.00
N PRO A 233 15.18 3.05 10.30
CA PRO A 233 16.04 3.45 11.42
C PRO A 233 17.22 2.52 11.75
N LEU A 234 17.25 1.28 11.28
CA LEU A 234 18.33 0.34 11.61
C LEU A 234 19.56 0.55 10.73
N GLN A 235 20.74 0.32 11.32
CA GLN A 235 22.04 0.27 10.65
C GLN A 235 22.69 -1.10 10.84
N SER A 236 23.57 -1.47 9.90
CA SER A 236 24.31 -2.73 9.97
C SER A 236 25.21 -2.76 11.20
N GLY A 237 25.15 -3.83 12.00
CA GLY A 237 25.89 -3.98 13.26
C GLY A 237 25.08 -3.68 14.52
N MET A 238 23.89 -3.10 14.41
CA MET A 238 23.04 -2.83 15.58
C MET A 238 22.56 -4.12 16.25
N VAL A 239 22.47 -4.09 17.57
CA VAL A 239 21.85 -5.15 18.38
C VAL A 239 20.54 -4.64 18.95
N ILE A 240 19.45 -5.38 18.72
CA ILE A 240 18.09 -4.98 19.04
C ILE A 240 17.44 -5.99 19.96
N HIS A 241 16.67 -5.50 20.94
CA HIS A 241 15.86 -6.35 21.82
C HIS A 241 14.59 -6.84 21.11
N GLN A 242 14.14 -8.05 21.46
CA GLN A 242 12.99 -8.73 20.87
C GLN A 242 11.74 -7.86 20.75
N ALA A 243 11.46 -7.06 21.78
CA ALA A 243 10.26 -6.21 21.85
C ALA A 243 10.18 -5.15 20.74
N ASP A 244 11.33 -4.68 20.24
CA ASP A 244 11.40 -3.65 19.21
C ASP A 244 11.75 -4.20 17.82
N LEU A 245 12.20 -5.46 17.76
CA LEU A 245 12.75 -6.08 16.56
C LEU A 245 11.83 -5.95 15.34
N ALA A 246 10.60 -6.47 15.45
CA ALA A 246 9.69 -6.51 14.32
C ALA A 246 9.28 -5.11 13.84
N ARG A 247 9.06 -4.18 14.77
CA ARG A 247 8.72 -2.78 14.46
C ARG A 247 9.85 -2.06 13.74
N LEU A 248 11.07 -2.16 14.24
CA LEU A 248 12.24 -1.49 13.66
C LEU A 248 12.65 -2.10 12.32
N VAL A 249 12.59 -3.43 12.19
CA VAL A 249 12.85 -4.14 10.92
C VAL A 249 11.81 -3.74 9.88
N ARG A 250 10.51 -3.76 10.22
CA ARG A 250 9.44 -3.32 9.31
C ARG A 250 9.64 -1.89 8.84
N GLN A 251 9.89 -0.96 9.76
CA GLN A 251 10.10 0.45 9.40
C GLN A 251 11.33 0.63 8.49
N THR A 252 12.41 -0.09 8.78
CA THR A 252 13.63 -0.06 7.95
C THR A 252 13.37 -0.63 6.57
N ALA A 253 12.67 -1.76 6.47
CA ALA A 253 12.33 -2.40 5.21
C ALA A 253 11.39 -1.54 4.35
N MET A 254 10.42 -0.86 4.96
CA MET A 254 9.55 0.11 4.27
C MET A 254 10.34 1.30 3.73
N ASN A 255 11.26 1.85 4.51
CA ASN A 255 12.09 2.98 4.08
C ASN A 255 13.09 2.58 2.99
N ALA A 256 13.70 1.39 3.10
CA ALA A 256 14.50 0.80 2.03
C ALA A 256 13.69 0.66 0.74
N ASN A 257 12.47 0.13 0.80
CA ASN A 257 11.60 -0.04 -0.37
C ASN A 257 11.30 1.30 -1.05
N ARG A 258 10.98 2.35 -0.27
CA ARG A 258 10.76 3.71 -0.79
C ARG A 258 11.97 4.25 -1.53
N VAL A 259 13.16 4.05 -0.96
CA VAL A 259 14.42 4.51 -1.54
C VAL A 259 14.69 3.77 -2.85
N CYS A 260 14.64 2.44 -2.87
CA CYS A 260 14.83 1.66 -4.10
C CYS A 260 13.81 2.04 -5.17
N ARG A 261 12.52 2.14 -4.80
CA ARG A 261 11.46 2.53 -5.75
C ARG A 261 11.62 3.93 -6.31
N SER A 262 12.17 4.88 -5.53
CA SER A 262 12.41 6.24 -6.00
C SER A 262 13.46 6.33 -7.12
N GLN A 263 14.31 5.30 -7.24
CA GLN A 263 15.31 5.20 -8.29
C GLN A 263 14.75 4.55 -9.57
N THR A 264 13.57 3.92 -9.51
CA THR A 264 12.92 3.34 -10.69
C THR A 264 12.39 4.44 -11.59
N MET A 265 12.84 4.42 -12.85
CA MET A 265 12.38 5.36 -13.88
C MET A 265 10.84 5.34 -13.95
N LEU A 266 10.23 6.52 -14.03
CA LEU A 266 8.77 6.73 -14.10
C LEU A 266 7.98 6.40 -12.82
N TYR A 267 8.61 6.04 -11.70
CA TYR A 267 7.87 5.86 -10.46
C TYR A 267 7.34 7.20 -9.92
N VAL A 268 6.03 7.28 -9.76
CA VAL A 268 5.34 8.41 -9.12
C VAL A 268 4.53 7.88 -7.94
N ARG A 269 4.61 8.58 -6.81
CA ARG A 269 3.88 8.20 -5.60
C ARG A 269 2.36 8.27 -5.83
N PRO A 270 1.57 7.50 -5.06
CA PRO A 270 0.11 7.44 -5.20
C PRO A 270 -0.58 8.80 -5.22
N TYR A 271 -0.28 9.69 -4.27
CA TYR A 271 -0.94 11.00 -4.17
C TYR A 271 -0.69 11.89 -5.41
N PRO A 272 0.55 12.14 -5.87
CA PRO A 272 0.77 12.86 -7.13
C PRO A 272 0.15 12.17 -8.35
N THR A 273 0.19 10.84 -8.45
CA THR A 273 -0.45 10.11 -9.55
C THR A 273 -1.96 10.34 -9.59
N ARG A 274 -2.63 10.23 -8.43
CA ARG A 274 -4.06 10.50 -8.33
C ARG A 274 -4.40 11.95 -8.63
N LYS A 275 -3.58 12.90 -8.17
CA LYS A 275 -3.77 14.31 -8.50
C LYS A 275 -3.72 14.53 -10.02
N LYS A 276 -2.73 13.97 -10.73
CA LYS A 276 -2.66 14.03 -12.19
C LYS A 276 -3.91 13.46 -12.86
N LEU A 277 -4.42 12.32 -12.37
CA LEU A 277 -5.66 11.73 -12.88
C LEU A 277 -6.87 12.64 -12.66
N VAL A 278 -6.95 13.33 -11.52
CA VAL A 278 -8.01 14.32 -11.27
C VAL A 278 -7.87 15.52 -12.21
N ASP A 279 -6.66 16.05 -12.36
CA ASP A 279 -6.37 17.18 -13.24
C ASP A 279 -6.75 16.82 -14.71
N GLU A 280 -6.41 15.61 -15.17
CA GLU A 280 -6.80 15.10 -16.49
C GLU A 280 -8.32 14.93 -16.66
N ILE A 281 -9.04 14.53 -15.60
CA ILE A 281 -10.50 14.43 -15.62
C ILE A 281 -11.11 15.83 -15.74
N VAL A 282 -10.61 16.79 -14.97
CA VAL A 282 -11.10 18.17 -15.02
C VAL A 282 -10.81 18.77 -16.40
N GLU A 283 -9.61 18.61 -16.93
CA GLU A 283 -9.23 19.15 -18.25
C GLU A 283 -10.12 18.59 -19.39
N ARG A 284 -10.46 17.31 -19.35
CA ARG A 284 -11.20 16.65 -20.43
C ARG A 284 -12.70 16.83 -20.36
N TYR A 285 -13.26 16.98 -19.17
CA TYR A 285 -14.72 16.90 -18.97
C TYR A 285 -15.32 18.15 -18.31
N ALA A 286 -14.51 19.13 -17.88
CA ALA A 286 -15.07 20.35 -17.32
C ALA A 286 -15.83 21.15 -18.38
N VAL A 287 -17.02 21.60 -18.00
CA VAL A 287 -17.88 22.45 -18.83
C VAL A 287 -17.91 23.85 -18.23
N GLU A 288 -17.89 24.87 -19.08
CA GLU A 288 -18.16 26.24 -18.63
C GLU A 288 -19.64 26.41 -18.30
N TYR A 289 -19.93 27.01 -17.15
CA TYR A 289 -21.29 27.30 -16.72
C TYR A 289 -21.35 28.70 -16.10
N LYS A 290 -22.51 29.35 -16.22
CA LYS A 290 -22.78 30.58 -15.44
C LYS A 290 -23.21 30.18 -14.03
N GLU A 291 -22.73 30.90 -13.02
CA GLU A 291 -23.05 30.62 -11.62
C GLU A 291 -24.56 30.52 -11.36
N SER A 292 -25.36 31.38 -12.01
CA SER A 292 -26.82 31.33 -11.95
C SER A 292 -27.42 30.01 -12.47
N GLN A 293 -26.84 29.42 -13.51
CA GLN A 293 -27.26 28.12 -14.04
C GLN A 293 -26.94 26.98 -13.08
N LEU A 294 -25.76 27.00 -12.45
CA LEU A 294 -25.39 26.00 -11.45
C LEU A 294 -26.33 26.06 -10.23
N LEU A 295 -26.58 27.26 -9.70
CA LEU A 295 -27.50 27.44 -8.57
C LEU A 295 -28.92 26.97 -8.92
N THR A 296 -29.37 27.21 -10.15
CA THR A 296 -30.64 26.69 -10.65
C THR A 296 -30.65 25.17 -10.75
N MET A 297 -29.56 24.54 -11.18
CA MET A 297 -29.45 23.07 -11.23
C MET A 297 -29.42 22.43 -9.84
N LEU A 298 -28.76 23.05 -8.87
CA LEU A 298 -28.60 22.50 -7.52
C LEU A 298 -29.84 22.70 -6.64
N PHE A 299 -30.55 23.81 -6.81
CA PHE A 299 -31.65 24.22 -5.92
C PHE A 299 -32.99 24.41 -6.64
N GLY A 300 -33.03 24.21 -7.96
CA GLY A 300 -34.27 24.22 -8.72
C GLY A 300 -35.08 22.95 -8.46
N ASN A 301 -36.35 23.11 -8.09
CA ASN A 301 -37.29 22.00 -7.99
C ASN A 301 -37.33 21.24 -9.33
N SER A 302 -36.91 19.98 -9.31
CA SER A 302 -36.79 19.13 -10.49
C SER A 302 -38.16 18.83 -11.13
N THR A 303 -38.51 19.54 -12.20
CA THR A 303 -39.49 19.09 -13.22
C THR A 303 -39.11 19.40 -14.67
N SER A 304 -37.91 19.92 -14.97
CA SER A 304 -37.50 20.17 -16.36
C SER A 304 -36.49 19.14 -16.85
N THR A 305 -36.89 18.39 -17.87
CA THR A 305 -36.08 17.57 -18.77
C THR A 305 -34.76 18.25 -19.15
N PHE A 306 -33.68 17.46 -19.16
CA PHE A 306 -32.36 17.88 -19.65
C PHE A 306 -32.47 18.51 -21.04
N PRO A 307 -31.92 19.72 -21.28
CA PRO A 307 -31.82 20.23 -22.63
C PRO A 307 -30.79 19.40 -23.40
N SER A 308 -31.21 18.85 -24.54
CA SER A 308 -30.32 18.19 -25.49
C SER A 308 -29.26 19.18 -25.96
N VAL A 309 -27.99 18.82 -25.81
CA VAL A 309 -26.87 19.52 -26.42
C VAL A 309 -27.02 19.36 -27.93
N SER A 310 -27.25 20.46 -28.64
CA SER A 310 -27.24 20.50 -30.09
C SER A 310 -25.82 20.29 -30.59
N ALA A 311 -25.64 19.28 -31.44
CA ALA A 311 -24.40 19.08 -32.17
C ALA A 311 -24.15 20.30 -33.11
N PRO A 312 -22.88 20.70 -33.32
CA PRO A 312 -22.57 21.76 -34.27
C PRO A 312 -22.93 21.30 -35.69
N VAL A 313 -23.68 22.14 -36.39
CA VAL A 313 -23.99 21.99 -37.81
C VAL A 313 -22.69 22.15 -38.58
N SER A 314 -22.27 21.10 -39.29
CA SER A 314 -21.20 21.17 -40.29
C SER A 314 -21.62 22.16 -41.39
N ALA A 315 -20.79 23.16 -41.65
CA ALA A 315 -20.89 23.97 -42.86
C ALA A 315 -20.20 23.25 -44.03
N GLU A 316 -20.91 23.28 -45.15
CA GLU A 316 -20.60 22.79 -46.52
C GLU A 316 -20.71 21.29 -46.80
#